data_AF-A0A3S1MT64-F1
#
_entry.id   AF-A0A3S1MT64-F1
#
_cell.length_a   1.000
_cell.length_b   1.000
_cell.length_c   1.000
_cell.angle_alpha   90.00
_cell.angle_beta   90.00
_cell.angle_gamma   90.00
#
_symmetry.space_group_name_H-M   'P 1'
#
loop_
_entity.id
_entity.type
_entity.pdbx_description
1 polymer ?
#
loop_
_entity_poly.entity_id
_entity_poly.type
_entity_poly.pdbx_seq_one_letter_code
_entity_poly.pdbx_strand_id
1 'polypeptide(L)'
;MQIKDVLLAPGNGAFFYDDQDAIRAGVPHDGFIYVGQPVTIGFKAIRVPASSLSVGLVLTDDTVVWGDMMSVQYSGAGGRDPLFDVDQVSDLTSQISTRLLDVNAFRYLDA
;
A
#
# COMPACT_ATOMS: atom_id res chain seq x y z
N MET A 1 23.90 -14.69 -0.02
CA MET A 1 22.91 -14.13 0.91
C MET A 1 21.55 -14.41 0.35
N GLN A 2 20.81 -15.33 0.95
CA GLN A 2 19.49 -15.74 0.47
C GLN A 2 18.41 -15.24 1.43
N ILE A 3 17.19 -15.10 0.91
CA ILE A 3 16.01 -14.79 1.71
C ILE A 3 15.51 -16.09 2.34
N LYS A 4 15.44 -16.16 3.66
CA LYS A 4 14.97 -17.34 4.41
C LYS A 4 13.56 -17.19 4.97
N ASP A 5 13.07 -15.95 5.10
CA ASP A 5 11.73 -15.66 5.58
C ASP A 5 11.25 -14.28 5.10
N VAL A 6 9.94 -14.05 5.15
CA VAL A 6 9.30 -12.78 4.78
C VAL A 6 8.35 -12.33 5.88
N LEU A 7 8.56 -11.10 6.36
CA LEU A 7 7.73 -10.44 7.36
C LEU A 7 6.78 -9.44 6.67
N LEU A 8 5.53 -9.40 7.12
CA LEU A 8 4.55 -8.39 6.71
C LEU A 8 4.13 -7.60 7.94
N ALA A 9 4.25 -6.27 7.87
CA ALA A 9 3.89 -5.36 8.95
C ALA A 9 3.02 -4.21 8.40
N PRO A 10 1.72 -4.13 8.78
CA PRO A 10 0.87 -3.00 8.42
C PRO A 10 1.41 -1.70 9.04
N GLY A 11 1.33 -0.62 8.28
CA GLY A 11 1.75 0.71 8.71
C GLY A 11 0.78 1.80 8.27
N ASN A 12 1.01 3.01 8.76
CA ASN A 12 0.30 4.20 8.32
C ASN A 12 1.11 4.94 7.26
N GLY A 13 0.43 5.52 6.29
CA GLY A 13 1.02 6.52 5.41
C GLY A 13 1.16 7.87 6.10
N ALA A 14 2.04 8.71 5.55
CA ALA A 14 2.27 10.06 6.04
C ALA A 14 1.16 11.07 5.65
N PHE A 15 0.13 10.61 4.94
CA PHE A 15 -0.97 11.44 4.44
C PHE A 15 -2.28 10.63 4.33
N PHE A 16 -3.14 11.01 3.39
CA PHE A 16 -4.47 10.46 3.21
C PHE A 16 -4.66 9.95 1.78
N TYR A 17 -5.54 8.96 1.63
CA TYR A 17 -6.19 8.71 0.36
C TYR A 17 -7.40 9.63 0.24
N ASP A 18 -7.44 10.40 -0.83
CA ASP A 18 -8.51 11.34 -1.13
C ASP A 18 -9.21 10.92 -2.41
N ASP A 19 -10.54 10.89 -2.38
CA ASP A 19 -11.36 10.61 -3.54
C ASP A 19 -11.36 11.82 -4.48
N GLN A 20 -10.47 11.78 -5.46
CA GLN A 20 -10.25 12.88 -6.39
C GLN A 20 -11.52 13.24 -7.17
N ASP A 21 -12.32 12.25 -7.56
CA ASP A 21 -13.51 12.48 -8.38
C ASP A 21 -14.61 13.16 -7.56
N ALA A 22 -14.81 12.75 -6.30
CA ALA A 22 -15.72 13.45 -5.39
C ALA A 22 -15.25 14.89 -5.12
N ILE A 23 -13.95 15.10 -4.89
CA ILE A 23 -13.38 16.44 -4.67
C ILE A 23 -13.59 17.33 -5.90
N ARG A 24 -13.37 16.81 -7.10
CA ARG A 24 -13.59 17.55 -8.36
C ARG A 24 -15.06 17.84 -8.63
N ALA A 25 -15.98 17.04 -8.09
CA ALA A 25 -17.41 17.31 -8.12
C ALA A 25 -17.85 18.44 -7.17
N GLY A 26 -16.92 19.02 -6.39
CA GLY A 26 -17.18 20.20 -5.58
C GLY A 26 -17.81 19.90 -4.22
N VAL A 27 -17.55 18.73 -3.64
CA VAL A 27 -18.00 18.39 -2.28
C VAL A 27 -17.49 19.42 -1.24
N PRO A 28 -18.32 19.80 -0.26
CA PRO A 28 -17.92 20.73 0.79
C PRO A 28 -16.90 20.11 1.75
N HIS A 29 -16.26 20.96 2.55
CA HIS A 29 -15.37 20.56 3.65
C HIS A 29 -15.92 21.06 4.99
N ASP A 30 -15.66 20.30 6.05
CA ASP A 30 -15.85 20.69 7.44
C ASP A 30 -14.51 20.52 8.16
N GLY A 31 -13.81 21.64 8.34
CA GLY A 31 -12.43 21.67 8.81
C GLY A 31 -11.51 20.84 7.91
N PHE A 32 -11.00 19.72 8.43
CA PHE A 32 -10.06 18.84 7.75
C PHE A 32 -10.73 17.73 6.91
N ILE A 33 -12.03 17.51 7.07
CA ILE A 33 -12.77 16.40 6.46
C ILE A 33 -13.62 16.92 5.29
N TYR A 34 -13.78 16.10 4.26
CA TYR A 34 -14.76 16.36 3.19
C TYR A 34 -16.13 15.77 3.56
N VAL A 35 -17.19 16.52 3.31
CA VAL A 35 -18.57 16.14 3.65
C VAL A 35 -19.29 15.69 2.39
N GLY A 36 -19.88 14.50 2.43
CA GLY A 36 -20.61 13.92 1.31
C GLY A 36 -20.38 12.42 1.20
N GLN A 37 -20.64 11.88 0.02
CA GLN A 37 -20.38 10.47 -0.31
C GLN A 37 -19.18 10.38 -1.26
N PRO A 38 -18.30 9.37 -1.08
CA PRO A 38 -17.29 9.07 -2.08
C PRO A 38 -17.94 8.59 -3.39
N VAL A 39 -17.22 8.78 -4.49
CA VAL A 39 -17.57 8.40 -5.86
C VAL A 39 -16.65 7.26 -6.35
N THR A 40 -15.37 7.29 -5.96
CA THR A 40 -14.37 6.29 -6.36
C THR A 40 -14.61 4.97 -5.62
N ILE A 41 -14.63 3.85 -6.37
CA ILE A 41 -14.88 2.51 -5.81
C ILE A 41 -13.85 2.18 -4.72
N GLY A 42 -14.33 1.63 -3.60
CA GLY A 42 -13.51 1.20 -2.46
C GLY A 42 -13.42 2.23 -1.34
N PHE A 43 -13.65 3.52 -1.62
CA PHE A 43 -13.66 4.55 -0.58
C PHE A 43 -14.91 4.43 0.31
N LYS A 44 -14.70 4.49 1.63
CA LYS A 44 -15.78 4.55 2.65
C LYS A 44 -16.09 5.98 3.10
N ALA A 45 -15.18 6.91 2.83
CA ALA A 45 -15.30 8.34 3.03
C ALA A 45 -14.45 9.05 1.97
N ILE A 46 -14.71 10.32 1.68
CA ILE A 46 -13.98 11.08 0.65
C ILE A 46 -12.49 11.25 1.02
N ARG A 47 -12.17 11.27 2.32
CA ARG A 47 -10.80 11.25 2.84
C ARG A 47 -10.67 10.09 3.82
N VAL A 48 -9.67 9.23 3.62
CA VAL A 48 -9.34 8.13 4.52
C VAL A 48 -7.84 8.13 4.84
N PRO A 49 -7.42 7.73 6.05
CA PRO A 49 -5.99 7.62 6.36
C PRO A 49 -5.28 6.73 5.34
N ALA A 50 -4.12 7.15 4.86
CA ALA A 50 -3.32 6.28 4.00
C ALA A 50 -2.69 5.17 4.84
N SER A 51 -2.47 4.02 4.22
CA SER A 51 -1.83 2.85 4.82
C SER A 51 -0.61 2.42 4.03
N SER A 52 0.31 1.72 4.67
CA SER A 52 1.41 1.00 4.04
C SER A 52 1.40 -0.47 4.44
N LEU A 53 2.08 -1.30 3.64
CA LEU A 53 2.48 -2.63 4.05
C LEU A 53 4.01 -2.73 3.95
N SER A 54 4.68 -2.76 5.10
CA SER A 54 6.12 -2.99 5.16
C SER A 54 6.41 -4.47 4.91
N VAL A 55 7.29 -4.74 3.94
CA VAL A 55 7.77 -6.07 3.58
C VAL A 55 9.21 -6.19 4.04
N GLY A 56 9.44 -7.08 5.02
CA GLY A 56 10.76 -7.40 5.53
C GLY A 56 11.27 -8.70 4.92
N LEU A 57 12.45 -8.69 4.30
CA LEU A 57 13.11 -9.90 3.82
C LEU A 57 14.18 -10.31 4.83
N VAL A 58 13.97 -11.44 5.49
CA VAL A 58 14.92 -11.98 6.46
C VAL A 58 15.99 -12.76 5.70
N LEU A 59 17.25 -12.39 5.87
CA LEU A 59 18.37 -12.99 5.17
C LEU A 59 19.01 -14.11 5.99
N THR A 60 19.83 -14.93 5.32
CA THR A 60 20.54 -16.05 5.95
C THR A 60 21.45 -15.67 7.13
N ASP A 61 21.86 -14.40 7.24
CA ASP A 61 22.68 -13.85 8.32
C ASP A 61 21.87 -13.13 9.42
N ASP A 62 20.54 -13.32 9.44
CA ASP A 62 19.59 -12.66 10.35
C ASP A 62 19.36 -11.16 10.09
N THR A 63 19.99 -10.56 9.08
CA THR A 63 19.65 -9.20 8.65
C THR A 63 18.24 -9.15 8.08
N VAL A 64 17.47 -8.11 8.42
CA VAL A 64 16.16 -7.83 7.79
C VAL A 64 16.27 -6.56 6.95
N VAL A 65 16.01 -6.68 5.65
CA VAL A 65 15.90 -5.54 4.75
C VAL A 65 14.44 -5.21 4.50
N TRP A 66 14.10 -3.91 4.56
CA TRP A 66 12.71 -3.44 4.53
C TRP A 66 12.43 -2.62 3.28
N GLY A 67 11.23 -2.79 2.74
CA GLY A 67 10.64 -1.90 1.76
C GLY A 67 9.15 -1.71 2.04
N ASP A 68 8.64 -0.50 1.83
CA ASP A 68 7.25 -0.18 2.09
C ASP A 68 6.44 -0.15 0.80
N MET A 69 5.38 -0.96 0.75
CA MET A 69 4.37 -0.87 -0.29
C MET A 69 3.36 0.21 0.09
N MET A 70 3.15 1.17 -0.80
CA MET A 70 2.26 2.32 -0.60
C MET A 70 1.57 2.70 -1.91
N SER A 71 0.50 3.49 -1.80
CA SER A 71 -0.14 4.15 -2.94
C SER A 71 -0.11 5.68 -2.81
N VAL A 72 -0.48 6.36 -3.89
CA VAL A 72 -0.52 7.83 -3.95
C VAL A 72 -1.81 8.37 -3.33
N GLN A 73 -1.83 9.67 -3.00
CA GLN A 73 -3.00 10.36 -2.43
C GLN A 73 -4.30 10.09 -3.21
N TYR A 74 -4.26 10.16 -4.55
CA TYR A 74 -5.42 9.90 -5.40
C TYR A 74 -5.43 8.45 -5.91
N SER A 75 -5.34 7.50 -4.98
CA SER A 75 -5.47 6.06 -5.24
C SER A 75 -6.82 5.75 -5.89
N GLY A 76 -6.87 4.88 -6.89
CA GLY A 76 -8.08 4.59 -7.68
C GLY A 76 -8.46 5.64 -8.73
N ALA A 77 -7.80 6.81 -8.79
CA ALA A 77 -8.16 7.87 -9.73
C ALA A 77 -7.40 7.79 -11.06
N GLY A 78 -8.07 8.18 -12.15
CA GLY A 78 -7.43 8.45 -13.45
C GLY A 78 -6.66 7.28 -14.05
N GLY A 79 -7.20 6.06 -13.94
CA GLY A 79 -6.58 4.84 -14.47
C GLY A 79 -5.51 4.21 -13.57
N ARG A 80 -5.36 4.69 -12.34
CA ARG A 80 -4.54 4.02 -11.32
C ARG A 80 -5.18 2.72 -10.86
N ASP A 81 -4.35 1.85 -10.28
CA ASP A 81 -4.84 0.71 -9.52
C ASP A 81 -5.85 1.14 -8.44
N PRO A 82 -6.75 0.23 -8.02
CA PRO A 82 -7.76 0.51 -7.00
C PRO A 82 -7.17 1.06 -5.70
N LEU A 83 -8.06 1.58 -4.83
CA LEU A 83 -7.69 2.02 -3.48
C LEU A 83 -6.83 0.96 -2.78
N PHE A 84 -5.70 1.38 -2.24
CA PHE A 84 -4.81 0.51 -1.47
C PHE A 84 -5.45 0.09 -0.15
N ASP A 85 -6.02 -1.11 -0.14
CA ASP A 85 -6.54 -1.78 1.05
C ASP A 85 -5.44 -2.69 1.64
N VAL A 86 -4.94 -2.31 2.82
CA VAL A 86 -3.80 -3.01 3.46
C VAL A 86 -4.13 -4.45 3.82
N ASP A 87 -5.37 -4.77 4.16
CA ASP A 87 -5.77 -6.13 4.53
C ASP A 87 -5.77 -7.02 3.29
N GLN A 88 -6.42 -6.55 2.21
CA GLN A 88 -6.46 -7.27 0.94
C GLN A 88 -5.05 -7.45 0.35
N VAL A 89 -4.23 -6.41 0.40
CA VAL A 89 -2.85 -6.45 -0.11
C VAL A 89 -1.99 -7.37 0.75
N SER A 90 -2.13 -7.35 2.07
CA SER A 90 -1.41 -8.25 2.98
C SER A 90 -1.76 -9.72 2.71
N ASP A 91 -3.05 -10.03 2.55
CA ASP A 91 -3.53 -11.37 2.22
C ASP A 91 -2.93 -11.88 0.91
N LEU A 92 -2.96 -11.06 -0.14
CA LEU A 92 -2.36 -11.42 -1.44
C LEU A 92 -0.83 -11.56 -1.32
N THR A 93 -0.17 -10.64 -0.61
CA THR A 93 1.28 -10.65 -0.43
C THR A 93 1.73 -11.92 0.29
N SER A 94 1.00 -12.36 1.31
CA SER A 94 1.30 -13.59 2.05
C SER A 94 1.28 -14.85 1.16
N GLN A 95 0.42 -14.87 0.15
CA GLN A 95 0.30 -16.00 -0.79
C GLN A 95 1.46 -16.04 -1.78
N ILE A 96 1.94 -14.87 -2.23
CA ILE A 96 2.97 -14.78 -3.28
C ILE A 96 4.40 -14.67 -2.73
N SER A 97 4.57 -14.24 -1.48
CA SER A 97 5.89 -13.99 -0.87
C SER A 97 6.75 -15.24 -0.74
N THR A 98 6.12 -16.42 -0.69
CA THR A 98 6.81 -17.73 -0.74
C THR A 98 7.73 -17.88 -1.94
N ARG A 99 7.45 -17.17 -3.05
CA ARG A 99 8.28 -17.17 -4.27
C ARG A 99 9.62 -16.44 -4.10
N LEU A 100 9.80 -15.71 -3.00
CA LEU A 100 11.03 -14.99 -2.68
C LEU A 100 12.00 -15.85 -1.87
N LEU A 101 11.56 -16.97 -1.29
CA LEU A 101 12.42 -17.85 -0.50
C LEU A 101 13.55 -18.43 -1.36
N ASP A 102 14.73 -18.56 -0.76
CA ASP A 102 15.99 -19.04 -1.35
C ASP A 102 16.55 -18.16 -2.49
N VAL A 103 15.86 -17.08 -2.87
CA VAL A 103 16.36 -16.11 -3.85
C VAL A 103 17.57 -15.36 -3.28
N ASN A 104 18.60 -15.19 -4.10
CA ASN A 104 19.79 -14.43 -3.72
C ASN A 104 19.49 -12.93 -3.77
N ALA A 105 19.41 -12.29 -2.59
CA ALA A 105 19.08 -10.87 -2.44
C ALA A 105 20.12 -9.91 -3.08
N PHE A 106 21.31 -10.39 -3.45
CA PHE A 106 22.33 -9.61 -4.15
C PHE A 106 22.32 -9.78 -5.67
N ARG A 107 21.54 -10.72 -6.20
CA ARG A 107 21.35 -10.88 -7.65
C ARG A 107 20.08 -10.14 -8.05
N TYR A 108 20.21 -8.82 -8.16
CA TYR A 108 19.24 -8.06 -8.94
C TYR A 108 19.35 -8.57 -10.38
N LEU A 109 18.23 -8.90 -11.01
CA LEU A 109 18.20 -9.15 -12.45
C LEU A 109 18.88 -7.95 -13.11
N ASP A 110 19.90 -8.19 -13.94
CA ASP A 110 20.38 -7.17 -14.86
C ASP A 110 19.14 -6.74 -15.67
N ALA A 111 18.72 -5.49 -15.47
CA ALA A 111 17.55 -4.93 -16.13
C ALA A 111 17.76 -4.80 -17.63
#